data_AF-A0A929K2D8-F1
#
_entry.id   AF-A0A929K2D8-F1
#
_cell.length_a   1.000
_cell.length_b   1.000
_cell.length_c   1.000
_cell.angle_alpha   90.00
_cell.angle_beta   90.00
_cell.angle_gamma   90.00
#
_symmetry.space_group_name_H-M   'P 1'
#
loop_
_entity.id
_entity.type
_entity.pdbx_description
1 polymer ?
#
loop_
_entity_poly.entity_id
_entity_poly.type
_entity_poly.pdbx_seq_one_letter_code
_entity_poly.pdbx_strand_id
1 'polypeptide(L)'
;MDEKTKASKSFYTCISLFIYRKMIDEDATKEAFGYYSTDLPPHSNNPIKAACDDCGKVRTTLKYQYRALCRSCTNIGRHHTEETKAKIGAGNKGKIVSEKTKALMSVAHKCNTCTLGHTLTVEHKAKISLANSGKKNHNFGKHRTEETRAKMSAAQKGEKGNNWQGGVSFAPYCEKFNEAYKQLIRNKFDNKCFWCGTTRKENGRALDVHHVNYNKNCGCDKTKCICVPLCMKCHGSSGLDRVGWQEKIMMKLELSGIV
;
A
#
# COMPACT_ATOMS: atom_id res chain seq x y z
N MET A 1 -69.28 34.89 9.71
CA MET A 1 -69.16 34.17 11.00
C MET A 1 -67.96 33.26 10.83
N ASP A 2 -66.83 33.58 11.46
CA ASP A 2 -65.59 32.85 11.24
C ASP A 2 -64.92 32.44 12.55
N GLU A 3 -64.58 31.18 12.57
CA GLU A 3 -64.32 30.28 13.69
C GLU A 3 -62.85 30.36 14.13
N LYS A 4 -62.33 31.57 14.39
CA LYS A 4 -60.89 31.79 14.65
C LYS A 4 -60.53 32.38 16.02
N THR A 5 -61.42 32.29 17.01
CA THR A 5 -61.22 32.92 18.34
C THR A 5 -61.39 31.99 19.55
N LYS A 6 -61.33 30.67 19.39
CA LYS A 6 -61.36 29.70 20.52
C LYS A 6 -60.28 28.64 20.42
N ALA A 7 -59.01 29.02 20.56
CA ALA A 7 -57.92 28.06 20.81
C ALA A 7 -56.72 28.67 21.58
N SER A 8 -56.90 29.75 22.34
CA SER A 8 -55.78 30.51 22.93
C SER A 8 -55.56 30.34 24.44
N LYS A 9 -56.26 29.44 25.16
CA LYS A 9 -56.15 29.40 26.64
C LYS A 9 -56.12 28.02 27.32
N SER A 10 -55.70 26.94 26.65
CA SER A 10 -55.63 25.62 27.31
C SER A 10 -54.47 24.72 26.89
N PHE A 11 -53.32 25.28 26.49
CA PHE A 11 -52.11 24.51 26.18
C PHE A 11 -50.88 24.92 26.99
N TYR A 12 -51.01 25.88 27.91
CA TYR A 12 -49.88 26.50 28.60
C TYR A 12 -49.55 25.96 29.99
N THR A 13 -50.22 24.90 30.48
CA THR A 13 -50.00 24.44 31.87
C THR A 13 -49.81 22.93 32.06
N CYS A 14 -49.53 22.16 31.00
CA CYS A 14 -49.27 20.70 31.17
C CYS A 14 -48.05 20.15 30.40
N ILE A 15 -47.20 21.01 29.81
CA ILE A 15 -45.95 20.61 29.11
C ILE A 15 -44.70 21.15 29.84
N SER A 16 -44.84 21.70 31.05
CA SER A 16 -43.72 22.32 31.78
C SER A 16 -42.99 21.39 32.76
N LEU A 17 -43.40 20.14 32.95
CA LEU A 17 -42.86 19.31 34.05
C LEU A 17 -42.36 17.90 33.68
N PHE A 18 -42.34 17.49 32.41
CA PHE A 18 -41.90 16.12 32.03
C PHE A 18 -40.95 16.02 30.82
N ILE A 19 -40.31 17.12 30.41
CA ILE A 19 -39.24 17.13 29.38
C ILE A 19 -37.93 17.69 29.98
N TYR A 20 -37.64 17.38 31.24
CA TYR A 20 -36.27 17.45 31.78
C TYR A 20 -35.58 16.09 31.55
N ARG A 21 -35.47 15.71 30.28
CA ARG A 21 -34.81 14.47 29.86
C ARG A 21 -33.32 14.75 29.83
N LYS A 22 -32.62 14.38 30.92
CA LYS A 22 -31.15 14.32 31.13
C LYS A 22 -30.27 14.77 29.94
N MET A 23 -29.94 16.07 29.84
CA MET A 23 -29.29 16.67 28.66
C MET A 23 -27.98 17.42 28.93
N ILE A 24 -27.55 17.57 30.18
CA ILE A 24 -26.24 18.08 30.58
C ILE A 24 -25.85 17.27 31.81
N ASP A 25 -24.61 16.82 31.88
CA ASP A 25 -24.09 16.10 33.05
C ASP A 25 -23.74 17.14 34.11
N GLU A 26 -24.73 17.46 34.96
CA GLU A 26 -24.61 18.52 35.97
C GLU A 26 -23.55 18.18 37.02
N ASP A 27 -23.46 16.91 37.43
CA ASP A 27 -22.47 16.46 38.42
C ASP A 27 -21.06 16.57 37.83
N ALA A 28 -20.85 16.08 36.61
CA ALA A 28 -19.55 16.22 35.94
C ALA A 28 -19.22 17.68 35.58
N THR A 29 -20.24 18.52 35.33
CA THR A 29 -20.05 19.96 35.08
C THR A 29 -19.62 20.67 36.35
N LYS A 30 -20.26 20.38 37.47
CA LYS A 30 -19.89 20.95 38.78
C LYS A 30 -18.51 20.47 39.22
N GLU A 31 -18.23 19.18 39.10
CA GLU A 31 -16.91 18.62 39.43
C GLU A 31 -15.80 19.25 38.58
N ALA A 32 -16.03 19.41 37.27
CA ALA A 32 -15.02 19.93 36.37
C ALA A 32 -14.84 21.47 36.42
N PHE A 33 -15.92 22.22 36.65
CA PHE A 33 -15.92 23.68 36.46
C PHE A 33 -16.44 24.49 37.66
N GLY A 34 -16.97 23.84 38.70
CA GLY A 34 -17.37 24.47 39.96
C GLY A 34 -18.73 25.16 39.97
N TYR A 35 -19.54 25.02 38.91
CA TYR A 35 -20.88 25.58 38.81
C TYR A 35 -21.83 24.59 38.13
N TYR A 36 -23.14 24.78 38.33
CA TYR A 36 -24.15 24.05 37.58
C TYR A 36 -24.47 24.77 36.27
N SER A 37 -24.89 24.02 35.25
CA SER A 37 -25.36 24.64 34.01
C SER A 37 -26.58 25.52 34.27
N THR A 38 -27.44 25.15 35.22
CA THR A 38 -28.63 25.94 35.61
C THR A 38 -28.30 27.36 36.05
N ASP A 39 -27.12 27.59 36.60
CA ASP A 39 -26.69 28.89 37.12
C ASP A 39 -26.22 29.84 36.00
N LEU A 40 -26.01 29.29 34.80
CA LEU A 40 -25.52 30.04 33.65
C LEU A 40 -26.67 30.63 32.82
N PRO A 41 -26.50 31.81 32.20
CA PRO A 41 -27.46 32.29 31.21
C PRO A 41 -27.49 31.36 29.97
N PRO A 42 -28.61 31.28 29.21
CA PRO A 42 -28.74 30.40 28.04
C PRO A 42 -27.65 30.58 26.97
N HIS A 43 -27.20 31.82 26.74
CA HIS A 43 -26.12 32.16 25.80
C HIS A 43 -24.76 32.34 26.48
N SER A 44 -24.47 31.50 27.47
CA SER A 44 -23.16 31.51 28.14
C SER A 44 -22.08 30.84 27.30
N ASN A 45 -20.90 31.46 27.27
CA ASN A 45 -19.67 30.88 26.73
C ASN A 45 -18.98 29.93 27.73
N ASN A 46 -19.57 29.67 28.89
CA ASN A 46 -18.99 28.76 29.87
C ASN A 46 -19.11 27.30 29.40
N PRO A 47 -18.04 26.49 29.58
CA PRO A 47 -18.05 25.09 29.23
C PRO A 47 -18.95 24.28 30.15
N ILE A 48 -19.59 23.26 29.57
CA ILE A 48 -20.41 22.27 30.26
C ILE A 48 -20.02 20.87 29.78
N LYS A 49 -20.30 19.85 30.59
CA LYS A 49 -20.19 18.45 30.20
C LYS A 49 -21.55 17.98 29.67
N ALA A 50 -21.61 17.62 28.39
CA ALA A 50 -22.84 17.14 27.76
C ALA A 50 -22.66 15.73 27.21
N ALA A 51 -23.60 14.83 27.51
CA ALA A 51 -23.66 13.50 26.91
C ALA A 51 -24.28 13.56 25.50
N CYS A 52 -24.06 12.53 24.69
CA CYS A 52 -24.74 12.37 23.39
C CYS A 52 -25.91 11.41 23.57
N ASP A 53 -27.10 11.79 23.11
CA ASP A 53 -28.31 10.97 23.30
C ASP A 53 -28.22 9.59 22.62
N ASP A 54 -27.53 9.51 21.47
CA ASP A 54 -27.42 8.25 20.72
C ASP A 54 -26.30 7.34 21.22
N CYS A 55 -25.11 7.89 21.49
CA CYS A 55 -23.91 7.09 21.76
C CYS A 55 -23.37 7.24 23.18
N GLY A 56 -24.02 8.03 24.03
CA GLY A 56 -23.61 8.29 25.41
C GLY A 56 -22.31 9.09 25.57
N LYS A 57 -21.63 9.44 24.48
CA LYS A 57 -20.32 10.11 24.53
C LYS A 57 -20.41 11.47 25.23
N VAL A 58 -19.74 11.58 26.38
CA VAL A 58 -19.57 12.83 27.12
C VAL A 58 -18.54 13.70 26.41
N ARG A 59 -18.88 14.97 26.20
CA ARG A 59 -18.02 15.98 25.57
C ARG A 59 -18.08 17.28 26.35
N THR A 60 -16.96 17.99 26.43
CA THR A 60 -16.95 19.39 26.87
C THR A 60 -17.41 20.26 25.70
N THR A 61 -18.45 21.06 25.89
CA THR A 61 -18.95 22.01 24.88
C THR A 61 -19.38 23.30 25.57
N LEU A 62 -19.51 24.41 24.83
CA LEU A 62 -19.97 25.67 25.40
C LEU A 62 -21.49 25.61 25.58
N LYS A 63 -22.03 26.20 26.65
CA LYS A 63 -23.47 26.14 26.94
C LYS A 63 -24.32 26.60 25.75
N TYR A 64 -23.98 27.71 25.09
CA TYR A 64 -24.74 28.17 23.93
C TYR A 64 -24.61 27.27 22.69
N GLN A 65 -23.56 26.44 22.59
CA GLN A 65 -23.30 25.55 21.45
C GLN A 65 -23.77 24.12 21.69
N TYR A 66 -24.30 23.82 22.88
CA TYR A 66 -24.69 22.48 23.21
C TYR A 66 -25.81 22.00 22.27
N ARG A 67 -25.69 20.74 21.88
CA ARG A 67 -26.66 19.99 21.07
C ARG A 67 -26.91 18.68 21.77
N ALA A 68 -28.06 18.05 21.56
CA ALA A 68 -28.35 16.71 22.04
C ALA A 68 -27.35 15.67 21.49
N LEU A 69 -27.15 15.68 20.17
CA LEU A 69 -26.26 14.73 19.49
C LEU A 69 -24.85 15.27 19.28
N CYS A 70 -23.85 14.38 19.34
CA CYS A 70 -22.49 14.69 18.91
C CYS A 70 -22.39 14.75 17.37
N ARG A 71 -21.39 15.45 16.85
CA ARG A 71 -21.21 15.69 15.40
C ARG A 71 -21.18 14.40 14.57
N SER A 72 -20.62 13.32 15.11
CA SER A 72 -20.63 12.02 14.42
C SER A 72 -22.05 11.48 14.32
N CYS A 73 -22.79 11.37 15.44
CA CYS A 73 -24.17 10.87 15.45
C CYS A 73 -25.11 11.70 14.57
N THR A 74 -24.95 13.02 14.53
CA THR A 74 -25.71 13.90 13.63
C THR A 74 -25.53 13.56 12.14
N ASN A 75 -24.36 13.05 11.76
CA ASN A 75 -24.02 12.76 10.37
C ASN A 75 -24.19 11.27 10.00
N ILE A 76 -24.46 10.40 10.98
CA ILE A 76 -24.76 8.98 10.69
C ILE A 76 -26.06 8.90 9.88
N GLY A 77 -26.04 8.12 8.79
CA GLY A 77 -27.19 7.91 7.93
C GLY A 77 -27.56 9.08 7.00
N ARG A 78 -26.84 10.21 7.07
CA ARG A 78 -27.01 11.30 6.10
C ARG A 78 -26.27 10.96 4.81
N HIS A 79 -27.02 10.66 3.77
CA HIS A 79 -26.49 10.48 2.43
C HIS A 79 -26.79 11.71 1.57
N HIS A 80 -25.83 12.11 0.73
CA HIS A 80 -26.10 13.12 -0.29
C HIS A 80 -27.20 12.61 -1.23
N THR A 81 -28.10 13.50 -1.62
CA THR A 81 -29.08 13.22 -2.68
C THR A 81 -28.35 12.94 -3.99
N GLU A 82 -28.98 12.17 -4.88
CA GLU A 82 -28.42 11.89 -6.21
C GLU A 82 -28.10 13.18 -6.98
N GLU A 83 -28.97 14.20 -6.86
CA GLU A 83 -28.73 15.53 -7.42
C GLU A 83 -27.45 16.18 -6.87
N THR A 84 -27.21 16.08 -5.55
CA THR A 84 -26.01 16.63 -4.91
C THR A 84 -24.75 15.88 -5.35
N LYS A 85 -24.82 14.55 -5.44
CA LYS A 85 -23.72 13.73 -5.98
C LYS A 85 -23.40 14.11 -7.42
N ALA A 86 -24.42 14.34 -8.24
CA ALA A 86 -24.25 14.77 -9.62
C ALA A 86 -23.56 16.14 -9.70
N LYS A 87 -23.94 17.12 -8.87
CA LYS A 87 -23.27 18.43 -8.80
C LYS A 87 -21.79 18.32 -8.40
N ILE A 88 -21.47 17.52 -7.39
CA ILE A 88 -20.08 17.26 -6.98
C ILE A 88 -19.30 16.59 -8.10
N GLY A 89 -19.88 15.58 -8.75
CA GLY A 89 -19.29 14.88 -9.89
C GLY A 89 -19.00 15.81 -11.06
N ALA A 90 -19.97 16.64 -11.45
CA ALA A 90 -19.83 17.63 -12.51
C ALA A 90 -18.72 18.64 -12.19
N GLY A 91 -18.67 19.14 -10.95
CA GLY A 91 -17.64 20.10 -10.51
C GLY A 91 -16.22 19.52 -10.47
N ASN A 92 -16.06 18.20 -10.39
CA ASN A 92 -14.74 17.54 -10.39
C ASN A 92 -14.35 16.95 -11.75
N LYS A 93 -15.31 16.83 -12.68
CA LYS A 93 -15.07 16.28 -14.00
C LYS A 93 -14.04 17.12 -14.75
N GLY A 94 -12.97 16.48 -15.23
CA GLY A 94 -11.91 17.13 -16.01
C GLY A 94 -10.89 17.92 -15.19
N LYS A 95 -11.01 17.98 -13.85
CA LYS A 95 -9.96 18.57 -13.02
C LYS A 95 -8.71 17.68 -13.04
N ILE A 96 -7.67 18.15 -13.71
CA ILE A 96 -6.34 17.53 -13.67
C ILE A 96 -5.54 18.25 -12.59
N VAL A 97 -4.95 17.49 -11.68
CA VAL A 97 -4.02 18.04 -10.68
C VAL A 97 -2.81 18.63 -11.42
N SER A 98 -2.49 19.90 -11.16
CA SER A 98 -1.35 20.56 -11.82
C SER A 98 -0.04 19.84 -11.50
N GLU A 99 0.95 19.91 -12.40
CA GLU A 99 2.27 19.31 -12.16
C GLU A 99 2.93 19.84 -10.89
N LYS A 100 2.79 21.16 -10.61
CA LYS A 100 3.24 21.76 -9.36
C LYS A 100 2.58 21.12 -8.14
N THR A 101 1.27 20.89 -8.19
CA THR A 101 0.52 20.24 -7.09
C THR A 101 0.92 18.78 -6.93
N LYS A 102 1.10 18.02 -8.03
CA LYS A 102 1.60 16.64 -7.98
C LYS A 102 2.98 16.57 -7.34
N ALA A 103 3.87 17.49 -7.69
CA ALA A 103 5.21 17.59 -7.11
C ALA A 103 5.14 17.87 -5.60
N LEU A 104 4.31 18.81 -5.15
CA LEU A 104 4.10 19.09 -3.73
C LEU A 104 3.55 17.88 -2.96
N MET A 105 2.57 17.16 -3.54
CA MET A 105 2.06 15.91 -2.94
C MET A 105 3.16 14.84 -2.85
N SER A 106 3.98 14.69 -3.89
CA SER A 106 5.11 13.75 -3.89
C SER A 106 6.13 14.07 -2.79
N VAL A 107 6.49 15.35 -2.63
CA VAL A 107 7.38 15.81 -1.55
C VAL A 107 6.77 15.53 -0.17
N ALA A 108 5.49 15.87 0.03
CA ALA A 108 4.81 15.61 1.29
C ALA A 108 4.76 14.12 1.64
N HIS A 109 4.53 13.24 0.66
CA HIS A 109 4.55 11.79 0.87
C HIS A 109 5.94 11.25 1.19
N LYS A 110 7.02 11.82 0.61
CA LYS A 110 8.40 11.45 0.94
C LYS A 110 8.80 11.90 2.35
N CYS A 111 8.29 13.04 2.80
CA CYS A 111 8.53 13.58 4.13
C CYS A 111 7.55 13.03 5.19
N ASN A 112 6.70 12.04 4.86
CA ASN A 112 5.81 11.41 5.84
C ASN A 112 6.57 10.44 6.75
N THR A 113 7.27 11.02 7.73
CA THR A 113 8.08 10.32 8.74
C THR A 113 7.25 9.35 9.57
N CYS A 114 5.95 9.62 9.77
CA CYS A 114 5.04 8.79 10.56
C CYS A 114 4.80 7.39 9.99
N THR A 115 5.17 7.14 8.73
CA THR A 115 5.04 5.82 8.08
C THR A 115 6.39 5.16 7.80
N LEU A 116 7.48 5.91 7.96
CA LEU A 116 8.83 5.42 7.74
C LEU A 116 9.21 4.45 8.87
N GLY A 117 9.46 3.18 8.53
CA GLY A 117 9.82 2.13 9.50
C GLY A 117 8.65 1.32 10.06
N HIS A 118 7.39 1.73 9.82
CA HIS A 118 6.23 0.92 10.17
C HIS A 118 6.03 -0.21 9.16
N THR A 119 6.76 -1.31 9.37
CA THR A 119 6.54 -2.54 8.60
C THR A 119 5.38 -3.34 9.20
N LEU A 120 4.55 -3.91 8.33
CA LEU A 120 3.48 -4.81 8.78
C LEU A 120 4.09 -6.04 9.46
N THR A 121 3.54 -6.41 10.61
CA THR A 121 3.89 -7.64 11.31
C THR A 121 3.61 -8.85 10.42
N VAL A 122 4.33 -9.95 10.66
CA VAL A 122 4.13 -11.21 9.92
C VAL A 122 2.68 -11.67 10.01
N GLU A 123 2.08 -11.57 11.20
CA GLU A 123 0.67 -11.91 11.42
C GLU A 123 -0.28 -11.04 10.59
N HIS A 124 -0.03 -9.72 10.53
CA HIS A 124 -0.85 -8.82 9.74
C HIS A 124 -0.74 -9.14 8.24
N LYS A 125 0.48 -9.40 7.75
CA LYS A 125 0.71 -9.86 6.37
C LYS A 125 -0.03 -11.17 6.08
N ALA A 126 -0.05 -12.11 7.03
CA ALA A 126 -0.78 -13.36 6.90
C ALA A 126 -2.30 -13.14 6.80
N LYS A 127 -2.86 -12.23 7.61
CA LYS A 127 -4.29 -11.87 7.53
C LYS A 127 -4.66 -11.25 6.18
N ILE A 128 -3.84 -10.34 5.67
CA ILE A 128 -4.02 -9.76 4.31
C ILE A 128 -3.94 -10.86 3.24
N SER A 129 -2.96 -11.74 3.34
CA SER A 129 -2.78 -12.85 2.40
C SER A 129 -4.01 -13.76 2.38
N LEU A 130 -4.50 -14.17 3.56
CA LEU A 130 -5.70 -15.00 3.68
C LEU A 130 -6.93 -14.32 3.09
N ALA A 131 -7.12 -13.03 3.37
CA ALA A 131 -8.25 -12.26 2.85
C ALA A 131 -8.22 -12.14 1.31
N ASN A 132 -7.03 -12.08 0.71
CA ASN A 132 -6.84 -11.96 -0.74
C ASN A 132 -6.59 -13.30 -1.45
N SER A 133 -6.73 -14.42 -0.75
CA SER A 133 -6.50 -15.77 -1.29
C SER A 133 -7.80 -16.49 -1.66
N GLY A 134 -7.70 -17.39 -2.64
CA GLY A 134 -8.82 -18.23 -3.05
C GLY A 134 -10.06 -17.43 -3.44
N LYS A 135 -11.24 -18.00 -3.17
CA LYS A 135 -12.56 -17.43 -3.53
C LYS A 135 -12.85 -16.05 -2.92
N LYS A 136 -12.11 -15.62 -1.90
CA LYS A 136 -12.27 -14.28 -1.29
C LYS A 136 -11.71 -13.17 -2.16
N ASN A 137 -10.78 -13.49 -3.05
CA ASN A 137 -10.23 -12.52 -3.99
C ASN A 137 -11.28 -12.17 -5.06
N HIS A 138 -11.54 -10.88 -5.25
CA HIS A 138 -12.48 -10.39 -6.27
C HIS A 138 -12.11 -10.79 -7.72
N ASN A 139 -10.85 -11.17 -7.95
CA ASN A 139 -10.33 -11.69 -9.21
C ASN A 139 -10.17 -13.21 -9.25
N PHE A 140 -10.62 -13.95 -8.23
CA PHE A 140 -10.54 -15.41 -8.24
C PHE A 140 -11.33 -16.00 -9.41
N GLY A 141 -10.67 -16.87 -10.19
CA GLY A 141 -11.24 -17.48 -11.39
C GLY A 141 -11.46 -16.53 -12.57
N LYS A 142 -11.15 -15.23 -12.44
CA LYS A 142 -11.28 -14.26 -13.53
C LYS A 142 -9.97 -14.21 -14.31
N HIS A 143 -10.03 -14.63 -15.58
CA HIS A 143 -8.91 -14.49 -16.50
C HIS A 143 -9.03 -13.17 -17.28
N ARG A 144 -7.91 -12.48 -17.44
CA ARG A 144 -7.81 -11.36 -18.39
C ARG A 144 -8.03 -11.88 -19.81
N THR A 145 -8.72 -11.07 -20.62
CA THR A 145 -8.91 -11.33 -22.05
C THR A 145 -7.55 -11.47 -22.75
N GLU A 146 -7.52 -12.20 -23.87
CA GLU A 146 -6.29 -12.40 -24.64
C GLU A 146 -5.71 -11.06 -25.10
N GLU A 147 -6.55 -10.14 -25.55
CA GLU A 147 -6.16 -8.79 -25.94
C GLU A 147 -5.48 -8.03 -24.79
N THR A 148 -6.05 -8.09 -23.58
CA THR A 148 -5.44 -7.44 -22.40
C THR A 148 -4.10 -8.07 -22.06
N ARG A 149 -3.99 -9.40 -22.14
CA ARG A 149 -2.74 -10.13 -21.88
C ARG A 149 -1.67 -9.76 -22.91
N ALA A 150 -2.05 -9.65 -24.19
CA ALA A 150 -1.16 -9.21 -25.25
C ALA A 150 -0.66 -7.78 -25.04
N LYS A 151 -1.54 -6.84 -24.67
CA LYS A 151 -1.14 -5.45 -24.36
C LYS A 151 -0.17 -5.36 -23.19
N MET A 152 -0.44 -6.10 -22.11
CA MET A 152 0.48 -6.17 -20.97
C MET A 152 1.83 -6.78 -21.35
N SER A 153 1.83 -7.86 -22.14
CA SER A 153 3.06 -8.51 -22.61
C SER A 153 3.87 -7.58 -23.51
N ALA A 154 3.21 -6.87 -24.43
CA ALA A 154 3.87 -5.91 -25.31
C ALA A 154 4.50 -4.74 -24.53
N ALA A 155 3.84 -4.26 -23.47
CA ALA A 155 4.38 -3.20 -22.64
C ALA A 155 5.62 -3.62 -21.83
N GLN A 156 5.77 -4.92 -21.53
CA GLN A 156 6.88 -5.46 -20.73
C GLN A 156 8.04 -6.01 -21.58
N LYS A 157 7.90 -6.03 -22.91
CA LYS A 157 8.90 -6.56 -23.85
C LYS A 157 9.82 -5.46 -24.38
N GLY A 158 11.02 -5.88 -24.79
CA GLY A 158 12.00 -5.02 -25.42
C GLY A 158 12.44 -3.86 -24.52
N GLU A 159 12.66 -2.69 -25.13
CA GLU A 159 13.23 -1.53 -24.45
C GLU A 159 12.37 -0.93 -23.35
N LYS A 160 11.06 -1.23 -23.38
CA LYS A 160 10.09 -0.78 -22.38
C LYS A 160 10.07 -1.64 -21.12
N GLY A 161 10.72 -2.81 -21.16
CA GLY A 161 10.83 -3.69 -20.02
C GLY A 161 11.71 -3.08 -18.93
N ASN A 162 11.30 -3.23 -17.67
CA ASN A 162 12.09 -2.79 -16.50
C ASN A 162 13.47 -3.45 -16.41
N ASN A 163 13.63 -4.65 -16.98
CA ASN A 163 14.88 -5.41 -17.03
C ASN A 163 15.69 -5.15 -18.31
N TRP A 164 15.28 -4.22 -19.16
CA TRP A 164 16.04 -3.87 -20.35
C TRP A 164 17.33 -3.13 -19.98
N GLN A 165 18.44 -3.58 -20.55
CA GLN A 165 19.76 -3.01 -20.30
C GLN A 165 20.44 -2.69 -21.63
N GLY A 166 19.78 -1.89 -22.48
CA GLY A 166 20.36 -1.41 -23.73
C GLY A 166 20.81 -2.52 -24.68
N GLY A 167 20.11 -3.66 -24.71
CA GLY A 167 20.42 -4.75 -25.64
C GLY A 167 21.69 -5.53 -25.33
N VAL A 168 22.23 -5.44 -24.09
CA VAL A 168 23.42 -6.22 -23.68
C VAL A 168 23.26 -7.72 -23.97
N SER A 169 22.04 -8.28 -23.96
CA SER A 169 21.79 -9.67 -24.35
C SER A 169 22.15 -9.98 -25.81
N PHE A 170 22.00 -9.02 -26.73
CA PHE A 170 22.31 -9.14 -28.16
C PHE A 170 23.79 -8.94 -28.48
N ALA A 171 24.58 -8.42 -27.55
CA ALA A 171 26.02 -8.29 -27.75
C ALA A 171 26.67 -9.65 -28.02
N PRO A 172 27.56 -9.74 -29.03
CA PRO A 172 28.24 -10.97 -29.39
C PRO A 172 29.13 -11.46 -28.24
N TYR A 173 29.26 -12.78 -28.14
CA TYR A 173 30.22 -13.41 -27.23
C TYR A 173 31.57 -13.54 -27.93
N CYS A 174 32.66 -13.55 -27.16
CA CYS A 174 33.98 -13.92 -27.68
C CYS A 174 33.93 -15.34 -28.28
N GLU A 175 34.57 -15.56 -29.42
CA GLU A 175 34.59 -16.85 -30.13
C GLU A 175 35.22 -17.98 -29.30
N LYS A 176 36.09 -17.61 -28.35
CA LYS A 176 36.67 -18.56 -27.39
C LYS A 176 35.64 -19.09 -26.39
N PHE A 177 34.51 -18.39 -26.18
CA PHE A 177 33.40 -18.84 -25.35
C PHE A 177 32.49 -19.83 -26.11
N ASN A 178 33.10 -20.92 -26.58
CA ASN A 178 32.44 -21.97 -27.35
C ASN A 178 31.98 -23.14 -26.44
N GLU A 179 31.33 -24.16 -27.02
CA GLU A 179 30.84 -25.32 -26.25
C GLU A 179 31.96 -26.14 -25.60
N ALA A 180 33.16 -26.19 -26.21
CA ALA A 180 34.30 -26.87 -25.59
C ALA A 180 34.73 -26.16 -24.30
N TYR A 181 34.83 -24.82 -24.32
CA TYR A 181 35.10 -24.04 -23.12
C TYR A 181 34.00 -24.21 -22.06
N LYS A 182 32.73 -24.16 -22.47
CA LYS A 182 31.61 -24.38 -21.53
C LYS A 182 31.67 -25.75 -20.89
N GLN A 183 32.01 -26.80 -21.66
CA GLN A 183 32.15 -28.14 -21.13
C GLN A 183 33.34 -28.27 -20.17
N LEU A 184 34.46 -27.61 -20.46
CA LEU A 184 35.61 -27.54 -19.55
C LEU A 184 35.22 -26.92 -18.21
N ILE A 185 34.46 -25.81 -18.22
CA ILE A 185 33.95 -25.20 -16.99
C ILE A 185 33.00 -26.15 -16.27
N ARG A 186 32.04 -26.78 -16.95
CA ARG A 186 31.14 -27.76 -16.30
C ARG A 186 31.91 -28.90 -15.64
N ASN A 187 32.93 -29.43 -16.31
CA ASN A 187 33.77 -30.51 -15.78
C ASN A 187 34.59 -30.05 -14.57
N LYS A 188 35.12 -28.82 -14.58
CA LYS A 188 35.86 -28.24 -13.44
C LYS A 188 35.05 -28.20 -12.14
N PHE A 189 33.73 -28.14 -12.23
CA PHE A 189 32.82 -28.11 -11.07
C PHE A 189 31.97 -29.39 -10.98
N ASP A 190 32.50 -30.53 -11.42
CA ASP A 190 31.86 -31.85 -11.31
C ASP A 190 30.45 -31.94 -11.92
N ASN A 191 30.17 -31.13 -12.95
CA ASN A 191 28.84 -30.99 -13.54
C ASN A 191 27.73 -30.67 -12.51
N LYS A 192 28.09 -29.93 -11.46
CA LYS A 192 27.17 -29.45 -10.42
C LYS A 192 27.05 -27.92 -10.48
N CYS A 193 25.87 -27.43 -10.11
CA CYS A 193 25.64 -26.00 -9.96
C CYS A 193 26.57 -25.45 -8.87
N PHE A 194 27.37 -24.45 -9.20
CA PHE A 194 28.30 -23.84 -8.25
C PHE A 194 27.59 -23.27 -7.01
N TRP A 195 26.39 -22.73 -7.18
CA TRP A 195 25.67 -22.11 -6.08
C TRP A 195 24.99 -23.13 -5.15
N CYS A 196 24.15 -24.01 -5.70
CA CYS A 196 23.29 -24.90 -4.91
C CYS A 196 23.63 -26.39 -5.02
N GLY A 197 24.62 -26.78 -5.83
CA GLY A 197 25.03 -28.17 -5.99
C GLY A 197 24.15 -29.03 -6.90
N THR A 198 23.02 -28.50 -7.40
CA THR A 198 22.11 -29.23 -8.31
C THR A 198 22.85 -29.83 -9.51
N THR A 199 22.62 -31.10 -9.75
CA THR A 199 23.21 -31.87 -10.86
C THR A 199 22.50 -31.62 -12.19
N ARG A 200 23.13 -31.99 -13.30
CA ARG A 200 22.50 -32.00 -14.62
C ARG A 200 21.18 -32.79 -14.66
N LYS A 201 21.11 -33.93 -13.97
CA LYS A 201 19.92 -34.80 -13.95
C LYS A 201 18.74 -34.10 -13.29
N GLU A 202 18.96 -33.44 -12.16
CA GLU A 202 17.93 -32.68 -11.43
C GLU A 202 17.52 -31.39 -12.16
N ASN A 203 18.46 -30.75 -12.86
CA ASN A 203 18.19 -29.54 -13.65
C ASN A 203 17.45 -29.85 -14.96
N GLY A 204 17.40 -31.12 -15.40
CA GLY A 204 16.77 -31.56 -16.65
C GLY A 204 17.49 -31.13 -17.94
N ARG A 205 18.54 -30.30 -17.83
CA ARG A 205 19.39 -29.83 -18.94
C ARG A 205 20.81 -29.54 -18.46
N ALA A 206 21.73 -29.39 -19.41
CA ALA A 206 23.09 -28.96 -19.11
C ALA A 206 23.09 -27.62 -18.35
N LEU A 207 24.00 -27.48 -17.37
CA LEU A 207 24.14 -26.26 -16.59
C LEU A 207 24.60 -25.09 -17.47
N ASP A 208 24.08 -23.92 -17.18
CA ASP A 208 24.41 -22.68 -17.90
C ASP A 208 25.72 -22.12 -17.37
N VAL A 209 26.65 -21.77 -18.28
CA VAL A 209 27.93 -21.17 -17.89
C VAL A 209 27.76 -19.66 -17.80
N HIS A 210 27.84 -19.16 -16.58
CA HIS A 210 27.60 -17.78 -16.22
C HIS A 210 28.90 -16.99 -16.12
N HIS A 211 28.96 -15.82 -16.75
CA HIS A 211 30.07 -14.88 -16.60
C HIS A 211 29.88 -14.07 -15.33
N VAL A 212 30.77 -14.25 -14.34
CA VAL A 212 30.62 -13.63 -13.01
C VAL A 212 30.75 -12.11 -13.07
N ASN A 213 31.62 -11.59 -13.94
CA ASN A 213 31.82 -10.17 -14.17
C ASN A 213 30.90 -9.57 -15.25
N TYR A 214 29.96 -10.35 -15.79
CA TYR A 214 29.07 -9.97 -16.90
C TYR A 214 29.79 -9.49 -18.18
N ASN A 215 31.09 -9.76 -18.31
CA ASN A 215 31.86 -9.42 -19.50
C ASN A 215 31.82 -10.57 -20.51
N LYS A 216 31.05 -10.40 -21.59
CA LYS A 216 30.90 -11.40 -22.67
C LYS A 216 32.11 -11.51 -23.59
N ASN A 217 33.00 -10.52 -23.58
CA ASN A 217 34.18 -10.47 -24.45
C ASN A 217 35.46 -10.94 -23.74
N CYS A 218 35.33 -11.47 -22.52
CA CYS A 218 36.47 -11.97 -21.76
C CYS A 218 37.29 -12.98 -22.59
N GLY A 219 38.62 -12.88 -22.49
CA GLY A 219 39.57 -13.70 -23.26
C GLY A 219 39.89 -13.19 -24.67
N CYS A 220 38.99 -12.42 -25.30
CA CYS A 220 39.27 -11.68 -26.54
C CYS A 220 39.76 -10.25 -26.23
N ASP A 221 39.34 -9.67 -25.11
CA ASP A 221 39.75 -8.34 -24.63
C ASP A 221 40.90 -8.34 -23.60
N LYS A 222 41.65 -9.44 -23.53
CA LYS A 222 42.74 -9.69 -22.55
C LYS A 222 42.29 -9.80 -21.09
N THR A 223 40.99 -9.69 -20.79
CA THR A 223 40.48 -9.93 -19.43
C THR A 223 40.29 -11.43 -19.18
N LYS A 224 40.55 -11.88 -17.94
CA LYS A 224 40.36 -13.28 -17.55
C LYS A 224 38.86 -13.59 -17.46
N CYS A 225 38.42 -14.65 -18.14
CA CYS A 225 37.07 -15.17 -17.99
C CYS A 225 36.89 -15.83 -16.63
N ILE A 226 36.09 -15.21 -15.76
CA ILE A 226 35.63 -15.84 -14.51
C ILE A 226 34.23 -16.38 -14.78
N CYS A 227 34.13 -17.69 -14.93
CA CYS A 227 32.89 -18.38 -15.31
C CYS A 227 32.56 -19.50 -14.32
N VAL A 228 31.27 -19.66 -14.02
CA VAL A 228 30.76 -20.72 -13.14
C VAL A 228 29.52 -21.40 -13.75
N PRO A 229 29.34 -22.72 -13.58
CA PRO A 229 28.13 -23.40 -14.03
C PRO A 229 26.98 -23.21 -13.02
N LEU A 230 25.81 -22.79 -13.49
CA LEU A 230 24.61 -22.58 -12.68
C LEU A 230 23.42 -23.38 -13.22
N CYS A 231 22.53 -23.81 -12.33
CA CYS A 231 21.23 -24.38 -12.71
C CYS A 231 20.27 -23.28 -13.15
N MET A 232 19.16 -23.65 -13.81
CA MET A 232 18.21 -22.67 -14.37
C MET A 232 17.67 -21.71 -13.32
N LYS A 233 17.40 -22.21 -12.10
CA LYS A 233 16.91 -21.40 -10.98
C LYS A 233 17.93 -20.36 -10.52
N CYS A 234 19.19 -20.79 -10.31
CA CYS A 234 20.26 -19.90 -9.88
C CYS A 234 20.65 -18.90 -10.98
N HIS A 235 20.71 -19.34 -12.24
CA HIS A 235 21.00 -18.46 -13.38
C HIS A 235 19.92 -17.40 -13.59
N GLY A 236 18.64 -17.75 -13.43
CA GLY A 236 17.55 -16.77 -13.49
C GLY A 236 17.62 -15.75 -12.35
N SER A 237 18.06 -16.19 -11.16
CA SER A 237 18.20 -15.32 -9.99
C SER A 237 19.36 -14.33 -10.13
N SER A 238 20.48 -14.74 -10.72
CA SER A 238 21.63 -13.84 -10.92
C SER A 238 21.36 -12.72 -11.92
N GLY A 239 20.38 -12.89 -12.82
CA GLY A 239 19.98 -11.84 -13.75
C GLY A 239 19.27 -10.64 -13.12
N LEU A 240 18.64 -10.80 -11.95
CA LEU A 240 17.81 -9.76 -11.31
C LEU A 240 18.63 -8.79 -10.43
N ASP A 241 19.66 -9.28 -9.75
CA ASP A 241 20.57 -8.50 -8.90
C ASP A 241 22.01 -8.82 -9.27
N ARG A 242 22.51 -8.17 -10.33
CA ARG A 242 23.83 -8.49 -10.89
C ARG A 242 24.96 -8.25 -9.90
N VAL A 243 24.91 -7.13 -9.19
CA VAL A 243 25.97 -6.69 -8.26
C VAL A 243 26.03 -7.63 -7.07
N GLY A 244 24.89 -7.85 -6.39
CA GLY A 244 24.86 -8.72 -5.22
C GLY A 244 25.21 -10.17 -5.54
N TRP A 245 24.86 -10.67 -6.73
CA TRP A 245 25.26 -12.02 -7.16
C TRP A 245 26.72 -12.11 -7.55
N GLN A 246 27.28 -11.09 -8.20
CA GLN A 246 28.70 -11.04 -8.51
C GLN A 246 29.54 -11.14 -7.24
N GLU A 247 29.25 -10.32 -6.23
CA GLU A 247 29.95 -10.34 -4.93
C GLU A 247 29.84 -11.71 -4.24
N LYS A 248 28.63 -12.27 -4.17
CA LYS A 248 28.40 -13.57 -3.53
C LYS A 248 29.14 -14.72 -4.22
N ILE A 249 29.16 -14.73 -5.55
CA ILE A 249 29.85 -15.78 -6.32
C ILE A 249 31.36 -15.61 -6.16
N MET A 250 31.88 -14.39 -6.23
CA MET A 250 33.32 -14.11 -6.03
C MET A 250 33.78 -14.54 -4.64
N MET A 251 33.06 -14.14 -3.59
CA MET A 251 33.37 -14.56 -2.22
C MET A 251 33.37 -16.09 -2.07
N LYS A 252 32.40 -16.79 -2.67
CA LYS A 252 32.35 -18.26 -2.63
C LYS A 252 33.51 -18.91 -3.41
N LEU A 253 33.95 -18.30 -4.50
CA LEU A 253 35.08 -18.79 -5.31
C LEU A 253 36.39 -18.67 -4.54
N GLU A 254 36.61 -17.54 -3.87
CA GLU A 254 37.77 -17.28 -3.00
C GLU A 254 37.81 -18.28 -1.82
N LEU A 255 36.67 -18.47 -1.14
CA LEU A 255 36.54 -19.44 -0.05
C LEU A 255 36.78 -20.89 -0.49
N SER A 256 36.56 -21.18 -1.78
CA SER A 256 36.80 -22.52 -2.35
C SER A 256 38.22 -22.68 -2.90
N GLY A 257 39.07 -21.65 -2.84
CA GLY A 257 40.43 -21.66 -3.38
C GLY A 257 40.50 -21.80 -4.91
N ILE A 258 39.43 -21.46 -5.63
CA ILE A 258 39.32 -21.65 -7.08
C ILE A 258 39.86 -20.43 -7.85
N VAL A 259 39.85 -19.25 -7.21
CA VAL A 259 40.29 -17.96 -7.75
C VAL A 259 41.17 -17.29 -6.72
#